data_AF-A0A6N6T005-F1
#
_entry.id   AF-A0A6N6T005-F1
#
_cell.length_a   1.000
_cell.length_b   1.000
_cell.length_c   1.000
_cell.angle_alpha   90.00
_cell.angle_beta   90.00
_cell.angle_gamma   90.00
#
_symmetry.space_group_name_H-M   'P 1'
#
loop_
_entity.id
_entity.type
_entity.pdbx_description
1 polymer ?
#
loop_
_entity_poly.entity_id
_entity_poly.type
_entity_poly.pdbx_seq_one_letter_code
_entity_poly.pdbx_strand_id
1 'polypeptide(L)'
;MPSSQSRPSGDAAIPVVPKPMRSPLGGLALMIAGPLLAAAIFVAALWFQIVTNFAWMVILAVAMFVVGGMIYDVGGRLRTLDGRELMRIDPRPPVLYLRPFFEDKRSIYDSPQGKRVGADLPEPAMRESASPELKIGDPLKGIGPFVAVGVPGERLAPFGAARIYMSHASWQEEIARIAERAAALVLQPEMTPGTCWELEYAMHHVDPRRILMLVPNPAVRPLGYRRIRLLTEPVLTHPLPGQCPPCDAFMFDAEGRPVPLLIRPNPAAGLAPFLDQVRRLGSPGGIPA
;
A
#
# COMPACT_ATOMS: atom_id res chain seq x y z
N MET A 1 4.60 -36.35 40.98
CA MET A 1 4.47 -37.13 39.73
C MET A 1 3.04 -37.62 39.60
N PRO A 2 2.37 -37.54 38.44
CA PRO A 2 2.35 -36.46 37.44
C PRO A 2 0.96 -35.78 37.37
N SER A 3 0.96 -34.48 37.14
CA SER A 3 -0.20 -33.64 36.83
C SER A 3 -0.62 -33.82 35.37
N SER A 4 -1.92 -34.02 35.14
CA SER A 4 -2.51 -34.24 33.81
C SER A 4 -2.38 -33.00 32.92
N GLN A 5 -1.60 -33.11 31.84
CA GLN A 5 -1.63 -32.17 30.73
C GLN A 5 -2.90 -32.41 29.90
N SER A 6 -3.82 -31.46 29.93
CA SER A 6 -4.88 -31.35 28.93
C SER A 6 -4.30 -30.66 27.69
N ARG A 7 -4.14 -31.43 26.60
CA ARG A 7 -3.95 -30.88 25.25
C ARG A 7 -5.24 -30.15 24.84
N PRO A 8 -5.20 -28.93 24.32
CA PRO A 8 -6.27 -28.45 23.47
C PRO A 8 -6.05 -29.02 22.07
N SER A 9 -6.86 -30.04 21.77
CA SER A 9 -7.20 -30.49 20.43
C SER A 9 -8.07 -29.42 19.77
N GLY A 10 -7.75 -29.03 18.54
CA GLY A 10 -8.65 -28.16 17.78
C GLY A 10 -7.94 -27.46 16.64
N ASP A 11 -7.89 -28.15 15.50
CA ASP A 11 -7.82 -27.53 14.18
C ASP A 11 -8.94 -26.49 14.07
N ALA A 12 -8.67 -25.26 14.51
CA ALA A 12 -9.53 -24.12 14.21
C ALA A 12 -9.40 -23.85 12.72
N ALA A 13 -10.27 -24.49 11.95
CA ALA A 13 -10.41 -24.26 10.52
C ALA A 13 -10.51 -22.75 10.29
N ILE A 14 -9.47 -22.20 9.66
CA ILE A 14 -9.41 -20.79 9.26
C ILE A 14 -10.68 -20.51 8.47
N PRO A 15 -11.51 -19.51 8.85
CA PRO A 15 -12.70 -19.18 8.08
C PRO A 15 -12.26 -18.80 6.67
N VAL A 16 -12.61 -19.65 5.70
CA VAL A 16 -12.36 -19.41 4.29
C VAL A 16 -13.23 -18.22 3.91
N VAL A 17 -12.64 -17.03 3.91
CA VAL A 17 -13.28 -15.83 3.37
C VAL A 17 -13.69 -16.18 1.94
N PRO A 18 -14.99 -16.09 1.59
CA PRO A 18 -15.47 -16.51 0.28
C PRO A 18 -14.68 -15.78 -0.79
N LYS A 19 -14.01 -16.56 -1.65
CA LYS A 19 -13.22 -16.04 -2.76
C LYS A 19 -14.15 -15.18 -3.61
N PRO A 20 -13.93 -13.86 -3.71
CA PRO A 20 -14.81 -13.02 -4.52
C PRO A 20 -14.78 -13.55 -5.96
N MET A 21 -15.95 -13.66 -6.60
CA MET A 21 -16.06 -13.99 -8.03
C MET A 21 -15.30 -12.92 -8.82
N ARG A 22 -14.27 -13.32 -9.58
CA ARG A 22 -13.40 -12.42 -10.33
C ARG A 22 -13.40 -12.83 -11.79
N SER A 23 -13.67 -11.90 -12.70
CA SER A 23 -13.36 -12.07 -14.13
C SER A 23 -12.83 -10.74 -14.68
N PRO A 24 -11.59 -10.70 -15.21
CA PRO A 24 -11.01 -9.45 -15.72
C PRO A 24 -11.79 -8.90 -16.92
N LEU A 25 -12.35 -9.81 -17.73
CA LEU A 25 -13.27 -9.50 -18.85
C LEU A 25 -14.63 -9.03 -18.37
N GLY A 26 -15.22 -9.65 -17.34
CA GLY A 26 -16.52 -9.22 -16.79
C GLY A 26 -16.43 -7.88 -16.07
N GLY A 27 -15.32 -7.60 -15.38
CA GLY A 27 -15.05 -6.29 -14.78
C GLY A 27 -14.88 -5.19 -15.84
N LEU A 28 -14.19 -5.48 -16.96
CA LEU A 28 -14.07 -4.55 -18.09
C LEU A 28 -15.42 -4.32 -18.78
N ALA A 29 -16.17 -5.39 -19.03
CA ALA A 29 -17.51 -5.32 -19.59
C ALA A 29 -18.44 -4.48 -18.71
N LEU A 30 -18.38 -4.63 -17.38
CA LEU A 30 -19.18 -3.86 -16.44
C LEU A 30 -18.81 -2.37 -16.41
N MET A 31 -17.50 -2.05 -16.48
CA MET A 31 -17.01 -0.66 -16.53
C MET A 31 -17.44 0.09 -17.79
N ILE A 32 -17.65 -0.63 -18.90
CA ILE A 32 -18.06 -0.05 -20.19
C ILE A 32 -19.58 -0.08 -20.35
N ALA A 33 -20.22 -1.22 -20.05
CA ALA A 33 -21.65 -1.43 -20.25
C ALA A 33 -22.51 -0.61 -19.28
N GLY A 34 -22.07 -0.40 -18.04
CA GLY A 34 -22.81 0.39 -17.04
C GLY A 34 -23.04 1.84 -17.47
N PRO A 35 -21.97 2.61 -17.78
CA PRO A 35 -22.11 3.98 -18.28
C PRO A 35 -22.85 4.08 -19.62
N LEU A 36 -22.66 3.12 -20.52
CA LEU A 36 -23.36 3.10 -21.81
C LEU A 36 -24.87 2.84 -21.65
N LEU A 37 -25.25 1.89 -20.79
CA LEU A 37 -26.66 1.61 -20.50
C LEU A 37 -27.32 2.80 -19.82
N ALA A 38 -26.61 3.46 -18.90
CA ALA A 38 -27.07 4.69 -18.30
C ALA A 38 -27.27 5.79 -19.37
N ALA A 39 -26.27 6.06 -20.21
CA ALA A 39 -26.41 7.06 -21.28
C ALA A 39 -27.61 6.73 -22.21
N ALA A 40 -27.81 5.46 -22.56
CA ALA A 40 -28.92 5.02 -23.39
C ALA A 40 -30.30 5.24 -22.74
N ILE A 41 -30.44 4.91 -21.44
CA ILE A 41 -31.69 5.14 -20.68
C ILE A 41 -32.00 6.65 -20.61
N PHE A 42 -30.98 7.48 -20.39
CA PHE A 42 -31.15 8.94 -20.35
C PHE A 42 -31.60 9.50 -21.70
N VAL A 43 -30.95 9.09 -22.80
CA VAL A 43 -31.33 9.50 -24.16
C VAL A 43 -32.74 9.03 -24.50
N ALA A 44 -33.12 7.81 -24.14
CA ALA A 44 -34.47 7.30 -24.33
C ALA A 44 -35.51 8.11 -23.53
N ALA A 45 -35.22 8.48 -22.28
CA ALA A 45 -36.11 9.31 -21.46
C ALA A 45 -36.37 10.70 -22.09
N LEU A 46 -35.34 11.29 -22.72
CA LEU A 46 -35.48 12.53 -23.48
C LEU A 46 -36.28 12.33 -24.78
N TRP A 47 -35.98 11.26 -25.53
CA TRP A 47 -36.63 10.96 -26.80
C TRP A 47 -38.14 10.72 -26.66
N PHE A 48 -38.54 9.98 -25.62
CA PHE A 48 -39.94 9.68 -25.32
C PHE A 48 -40.64 10.73 -24.46
N GLN A 49 -39.97 11.86 -24.16
CA GLN A 49 -40.52 12.95 -23.34
C GLN A 49 -41.07 12.47 -21.98
N ILE A 50 -40.46 11.42 -21.40
CA ILE A 50 -40.90 10.80 -20.14
C ILE A 50 -40.70 11.78 -18.97
N VAL A 51 -39.65 12.60 -19.06
CA VAL A 51 -39.36 13.68 -18.12
C VAL A 51 -39.27 14.97 -18.92
N THR A 52 -40.23 15.87 -18.76
CA THR A 52 -40.28 17.17 -19.47
C THR A 52 -39.84 18.34 -18.59
N ASN A 53 -39.87 18.16 -17.27
CA ASN A 53 -39.43 19.18 -16.32
C ASN A 53 -37.90 19.17 -16.17
N PHE A 54 -37.27 20.32 -16.41
CA PHE A 54 -35.83 20.51 -16.37
C PHE A 54 -35.19 20.08 -15.03
N ALA A 55 -35.84 20.36 -13.89
CA ALA A 55 -35.30 19.98 -12.58
C ALA A 55 -35.22 18.45 -12.41
N TRP A 56 -36.23 17.72 -12.89
CA TRP A 56 -36.23 16.26 -12.86
C TRP A 56 -35.21 15.65 -13.83
N MET A 57 -34.91 16.32 -14.96
CA MET A 57 -33.83 15.89 -15.87
C MET A 57 -32.46 15.97 -15.20
N VAL A 58 -32.18 17.05 -14.46
CA VAL A 58 -30.92 17.23 -13.74
C VAL A 58 -30.77 16.18 -12.63
N ILE A 59 -31.83 15.92 -11.87
CA ILE A 59 -31.82 14.89 -10.80
C ILE A 59 -31.53 13.51 -11.40
N LEU A 60 -32.18 13.16 -12.51
CA LEU A 60 -31.94 11.88 -13.19
C LEU A 60 -30.49 11.76 -13.69
N ALA A 61 -29.95 12.81 -14.32
CA ALA A 61 -28.57 12.82 -14.80
C ALA A 61 -27.55 12.61 -13.66
N VAL A 62 -27.74 13.31 -12.52
CA VAL A 62 -26.87 13.16 -11.34
C VAL A 62 -26.97 11.75 -10.76
N ALA A 63 -28.19 11.21 -10.60
CA ALA A 63 -28.39 9.86 -10.09
C ALA A 63 -27.68 8.82 -10.98
N MET A 64 -27.74 8.97 -12.30
CA MET A 64 -27.10 8.06 -13.25
C MET A 64 -25.58 8.18 -13.26
N PHE A 65 -25.05 9.39 -13.09
CA PHE A 65 -23.61 9.60 -12.91
C PHE A 65 -23.09 8.92 -11.63
N VAL A 66 -23.84 9.04 -10.52
CA VAL A 66 -23.50 8.38 -9.25
C VAL A 66 -23.56 6.85 -9.38
N VAL A 67 -24.63 6.31 -9.96
CA VAL A 67 -24.78 4.86 -10.18
C VAL A 67 -23.72 4.33 -11.14
N GLY A 68 -23.43 5.05 -12.23
CA GLY A 68 -22.35 4.73 -13.15
C GLY A 68 -20.98 4.72 -12.48
N GLY A 69 -20.71 5.70 -11.60
CA GLY A 69 -19.52 5.75 -10.76
C GLY A 69 -19.43 4.57 -9.79
N MET A 70 -20.54 4.20 -9.13
CA MET A 70 -20.60 3.02 -8.24
C MET A 70 -20.36 1.72 -9.00
N ILE A 71 -20.91 1.56 -10.21
CA ILE A 71 -20.71 0.36 -11.05
C ILE A 71 -19.27 0.30 -11.57
N TYR A 72 -18.70 1.43 -12.00
CA TYR A 72 -17.28 1.54 -12.38
C TYR A 72 -16.37 1.15 -11.21
N ASP A 73 -16.72 1.60 -10.01
CA ASP A 73 -16.03 1.30 -8.78
C ASP A 73 -16.09 -0.19 -8.40
N VAL A 74 -17.24 -0.82 -8.59
CA VAL A 74 -17.43 -2.27 -8.42
C VAL A 74 -16.67 -3.05 -9.51
N GLY A 75 -16.67 -2.59 -10.75
CA GLY A 75 -15.87 -3.18 -11.84
C GLY A 75 -14.37 -3.09 -11.58
N GLY A 76 -13.91 -1.99 -10.97
CA GLY A 76 -12.55 -1.83 -10.47
C GLY A 76 -12.20 -2.83 -9.35
N ARG A 77 -13.13 -3.10 -8.43
CA ARG A 77 -12.96 -4.11 -7.35
C ARG A 77 -12.77 -5.53 -7.91
N LEU A 78 -13.27 -5.82 -9.11
CA LEU A 78 -13.13 -7.14 -9.76
C LEU A 78 -11.79 -7.32 -10.48
N ARG A 79 -11.00 -6.26 -10.67
CA ARG A 79 -9.78 -6.25 -11.50
C ARG A 79 -8.47 -6.16 -10.72
N THR A 80 -8.51 -5.95 -9.40
CA THR A 80 -7.31 -5.87 -8.56
C THR A 80 -6.78 -7.27 -8.25
N LEU A 81 -5.55 -7.57 -8.70
CA LEU A 81 -4.84 -8.80 -8.34
C LEU A 81 -4.61 -8.82 -6.83
N ASP A 82 -5.09 -9.89 -6.18
CA ASP A 82 -4.81 -10.18 -4.77
C ASP A 82 -3.33 -10.50 -4.61
N GLY A 83 -2.69 -9.95 -3.57
CA GLY A 83 -1.27 -10.16 -3.31
C GLY A 83 -0.92 -11.64 -3.14
N ARG A 84 -1.84 -12.46 -2.60
CA ARG A 84 -1.65 -13.92 -2.51
C ARG A 84 -1.65 -14.59 -3.89
N GLU A 85 -2.50 -14.11 -4.80
CA GLU A 85 -2.57 -14.61 -6.16
C GLU A 85 -1.33 -14.19 -6.95
N LEU A 86 -0.87 -12.95 -6.77
CA LEU A 86 0.38 -12.46 -7.35
C LEU A 86 1.58 -13.30 -6.89
N MET A 87 1.68 -13.59 -5.58
CA MET A 87 2.74 -14.45 -5.02
C MET A 87 2.65 -15.93 -5.47
N ARG A 88 1.49 -16.37 -5.99
CA ARG A 88 1.35 -17.71 -6.59
C ARG A 88 1.79 -17.74 -8.06
N ILE A 89 1.59 -16.63 -8.78
CA ILE A 89 1.93 -16.51 -10.19
C ILE A 89 3.42 -16.18 -10.35
N ASP A 90 3.96 -15.32 -9.49
CA ASP A 90 5.36 -14.93 -9.48
C ASP A 90 6.12 -15.70 -8.38
N PRO A 91 6.99 -16.67 -8.75
CA PRO A 91 7.70 -17.50 -7.77
C PRO A 91 8.87 -16.79 -7.08
N ARG A 92 9.21 -15.55 -7.49
CA ARG A 92 10.30 -14.80 -6.86
C ARG A 92 9.95 -14.43 -5.41
N PRO A 93 10.93 -14.29 -4.52
CA PRO A 93 10.68 -13.81 -3.16
C PRO A 93 9.99 -12.44 -3.17
N PRO A 94 8.90 -12.23 -2.40
CA PRO A 94 8.13 -10.99 -2.44
C PRO A 94 8.91 -9.79 -1.89
N VAL A 95 8.45 -8.60 -2.26
CA VAL A 95 8.81 -7.35 -1.57
C VAL A 95 7.61 -6.95 -0.73
N LEU A 96 7.75 -6.97 0.59
CA LEU A 96 6.66 -6.67 1.53
C LEU A 96 6.68 -5.20 1.93
N TYR A 97 5.58 -4.49 1.67
CA TYR A 97 5.37 -3.12 2.15
C TYR A 97 4.48 -3.11 3.38
N LEU A 98 5.07 -2.72 4.51
CA LEU A 98 4.36 -2.46 5.76
C LEU A 98 4.05 -0.97 5.82
N ARG A 99 2.76 -0.67 5.64
CA ARG A 99 2.21 0.68 5.72
C ARG A 99 1.45 0.83 7.03
N PRO A 100 1.38 2.03 7.58
CA PRO A 100 0.53 2.26 8.73
C PRO A 100 -0.94 2.02 8.41
N PHE A 101 -1.63 1.38 9.34
CA PHE A 101 -3.05 1.05 9.26
C PHE A 101 -3.95 2.19 9.78
N PHE A 102 -5.05 2.39 9.04
CA PHE A 102 -6.35 2.97 9.42
C PHE A 102 -6.49 4.40 9.97
N GLU A 103 -5.50 5.07 10.55
CA GLU A 103 -5.80 6.33 11.28
C GLU A 103 -5.08 7.61 10.84
N ASP A 104 -4.01 7.55 10.04
CA ASP A 104 -3.44 8.78 9.47
C ASP A 104 -3.38 8.66 7.93
N LYS A 105 -4.40 9.22 7.26
CA LYS A 105 -4.40 9.42 5.79
C LYS A 105 -3.40 10.50 5.34
N ARG A 106 -2.41 10.83 6.17
CA ARG A 106 -1.33 11.73 5.74
C ARG A 106 -0.36 10.92 4.90
N SER A 107 -0.48 11.08 3.58
CA SER A 107 0.63 10.68 2.73
C SER A 107 1.89 11.45 3.16
N ILE A 108 3.05 10.78 3.11
CA ILE A 108 4.36 11.42 3.22
C ILE A 108 4.48 12.58 2.22
N TYR A 109 3.74 12.51 1.11
CA TYR A 109 3.75 13.45 -0.01
C TYR A 109 2.60 14.46 0.00
N ASP A 110 1.67 14.41 0.96
CA ASP A 110 0.65 15.46 1.05
C ASP A 110 1.31 16.80 1.37
N SER A 111 0.84 17.89 0.77
CA SER A 111 1.37 19.22 1.09
C SER A 111 0.98 19.65 2.51
N PRO A 112 1.70 20.59 3.17
CA PRO A 112 1.35 21.10 4.50
C PRO A 112 0.06 21.93 4.53
N GLN A 113 -0.50 22.26 3.36
CA GLN A 113 -1.81 22.91 3.26
C GLN A 113 -2.89 21.85 3.42
N GLY A 114 -2.98 21.32 4.64
CA GLY A 114 -4.10 20.50 5.06
C GLY A 114 -5.39 21.27 4.81
N LYS A 115 -6.24 20.72 3.93
CA LYS A 115 -7.62 21.15 3.76
C LYS A 115 -8.28 21.14 5.14
N ARG A 116 -8.60 22.32 5.66
CA ARG A 116 -9.55 22.47 6.76
C ARG A 116 -10.86 21.88 6.25
N VAL A 117 -11.40 20.89 6.95
CA VAL A 117 -12.77 20.40 6.74
C VAL A 117 -13.69 21.62 6.82
N GLY A 118 -14.31 21.99 5.69
CA GLY A 118 -15.24 23.14 5.60
C GLY A 118 -14.95 24.20 4.54
N ALA A 119 -13.98 24.02 3.62
CA ALA A 119 -13.82 24.94 2.49
C ALA A 119 -14.38 24.32 1.20
N ASP A 120 -15.57 24.77 0.80
CA ASP A 120 -16.16 24.52 -0.52
C ASP A 120 -15.20 24.97 -1.61
N LEU A 121 -14.58 24.00 -2.30
CA LEU A 121 -13.84 24.26 -3.53
C LEU A 121 -14.41 23.39 -4.65
N PRO A 122 -14.50 23.92 -5.88
CA PRO A 122 -15.16 23.22 -6.99
C PRO A 122 -14.45 21.91 -7.36
N GLU A 123 -15.22 20.98 -7.91
CA GLU A 123 -14.88 19.57 -8.13
C GLU A 123 -13.88 19.17 -9.25
N PRO A 124 -13.18 20.01 -10.06
CA PRO A 124 -12.25 19.45 -11.05
C PRO A 124 -10.89 19.03 -10.48
N ALA A 125 -10.55 19.37 -9.22
CA ALA A 125 -9.24 19.05 -8.63
C ALA A 125 -9.12 17.63 -8.03
N MET A 126 -10.21 16.84 -7.98
CA MET A 126 -10.18 15.46 -7.44
C MET A 126 -9.59 14.42 -8.41
N ARG A 127 -9.33 14.77 -9.67
CA ARG A 127 -8.76 13.85 -10.68
C ARG A 127 -7.23 13.83 -10.72
N GLU A 128 -6.54 14.70 -9.99
CA GLU A 128 -5.07 14.81 -9.99
C GLU A 128 -4.37 14.22 -8.74
N SER A 129 -5.10 13.63 -7.80
CA SER A 129 -4.50 12.93 -6.65
C SER A 129 -3.97 11.53 -6.97
N ALA A 130 -3.95 11.12 -8.24
CA ALA A 130 -3.23 9.93 -8.73
C ALA A 130 -1.74 10.23 -9.04
N SER A 131 -1.23 11.39 -8.61
CA SER A 131 0.11 11.88 -8.88
C SER A 131 1.01 11.67 -7.65
N PRO A 132 2.31 11.99 -7.69
CA PRO A 132 3.54 11.20 -7.91
C PRO A 132 3.75 9.86 -7.18
N GLU A 133 2.80 9.35 -6.40
CA GLU A 133 2.99 8.17 -5.52
C GLU A 133 3.18 6.83 -6.27
N LEU A 134 2.95 6.76 -7.58
CA LEU A 134 3.08 5.51 -8.34
C LEU A 134 4.53 5.06 -8.62
N LYS A 135 5.57 5.88 -8.40
CA LYS A 135 6.89 5.64 -9.02
C LYS A 135 7.90 4.83 -8.20
N ILE A 136 7.66 4.56 -6.91
CA ILE A 136 8.58 3.74 -6.08
C ILE A 136 8.35 2.24 -6.33
N GLY A 137 7.12 1.83 -6.63
CA GLY A 137 6.79 0.42 -6.79
C GLY A 137 7.38 -0.23 -8.03
N ASP A 138 7.51 0.50 -9.15
CA ASP A 138 8.01 -0.10 -10.40
C ASP A 138 9.47 -0.58 -10.28
N PRO A 139 10.42 0.19 -9.71
CA PRO A 139 11.75 -0.32 -9.39
C PRO A 139 11.72 -1.54 -8.44
N LEU A 140 10.84 -1.55 -7.44
CA LEU A 140 10.73 -2.64 -6.46
C LEU A 140 10.18 -3.94 -7.05
N LYS A 141 9.24 -3.87 -8.01
CA LYS A 141 8.74 -5.03 -8.78
C LYS A 141 9.85 -5.73 -9.58
N GLY A 142 10.96 -5.03 -9.83
CA GLY A 142 12.17 -5.58 -10.42
C GLY A 142 12.86 -6.63 -9.55
N ILE A 143 12.67 -6.60 -8.23
CA ILE A 143 13.20 -7.62 -7.29
C ILE A 143 12.25 -8.82 -7.23
N GLY A 144 10.96 -8.58 -7.01
CA GLY A 144 9.97 -9.63 -6.80
C GLY A 144 8.54 -9.07 -6.74
N PRO A 145 7.53 -9.92 -6.50
CA PRO A 145 6.15 -9.47 -6.42
C PRO A 145 5.97 -8.49 -5.26
N PHE A 146 5.57 -7.25 -5.58
CA PHE A 146 5.41 -6.19 -4.60
C PHE A 146 4.04 -6.26 -3.95
N VAL A 147 4.01 -6.57 -2.66
CA VAL A 147 2.78 -6.83 -1.89
C VAL A 147 2.71 -5.95 -0.65
N ALA A 148 1.50 -5.56 -0.26
CA ALA A 148 1.25 -4.79 0.96
C ALA A 148 0.11 -5.41 1.76
N VAL A 149 0.17 -5.31 3.09
CA VAL A 149 -0.95 -5.72 3.93
C VAL A 149 -2.01 -4.62 3.94
N GLY A 150 -3.29 -4.99 3.82
CA GLY A 150 -4.39 -4.03 3.78
C GLY A 150 -5.70 -4.57 4.34
N VAL A 151 -6.61 -3.65 4.67
CA VAL A 151 -7.95 -3.98 5.17
C VAL A 151 -8.90 -4.22 3.99
N PRO A 152 -9.87 -5.15 4.10
CA PRO A 152 -10.88 -5.40 3.08
C PRO A 152 -11.58 -4.10 2.64
N GLY A 153 -11.64 -3.86 1.31
CA GLY A 153 -12.35 -2.72 0.73
C GLY A 153 -11.48 -1.64 0.06
N GLU A 154 -10.16 -1.62 0.28
CA GLU A 154 -9.24 -0.72 -0.42
C GLU A 154 -8.70 -1.34 -1.73
N ARG A 155 -8.67 -0.56 -2.83
CA ARG A 155 -8.37 -1.04 -4.21
C ARG A 155 -6.90 -1.38 -4.46
N LEU A 156 -5.99 -0.43 -4.28
CA LEU A 156 -4.54 -0.60 -4.48
C LEU A 156 -3.82 0.08 -3.32
N ALA A 157 -2.71 -0.49 -2.87
CA ALA A 157 -1.88 0.18 -1.87
C ALA A 157 -1.17 1.38 -2.52
N PRO A 158 -0.76 2.39 -1.73
CA PRO A 158 0.23 3.36 -2.19
C PRO A 158 1.42 2.64 -2.85
N PHE A 159 2.03 3.28 -3.83
CA PHE A 159 3.15 2.73 -4.62
C PHE A 159 2.78 1.52 -5.51
N GLY A 160 1.51 1.16 -5.66
CA GLY A 160 1.07 0.13 -6.61
C GLY A 160 1.39 -1.31 -6.18
N ALA A 161 1.53 -1.56 -4.88
CA ALA A 161 1.64 -2.91 -4.32
C ALA A 161 0.29 -3.65 -4.38
N ALA A 162 0.34 -4.96 -4.67
CA ALA A 162 -0.83 -5.84 -4.59
C ALA A 162 -1.19 -6.13 -3.13
N ARG A 163 -2.48 -6.10 -2.80
CA ARG A 163 -2.92 -6.17 -1.39
C ARG A 163 -3.16 -7.60 -0.93
N ILE A 164 -2.65 -7.92 0.25
CA ILE A 164 -2.99 -9.13 0.99
C ILE A 164 -3.97 -8.73 2.10
N TYR A 165 -5.16 -9.30 2.04
CA TYR A 165 -6.18 -9.10 3.06
C TYR A 165 -6.00 -10.13 4.18
N MET A 166 -5.92 -9.65 5.42
CA MET A 166 -5.68 -10.48 6.61
C MET A 166 -6.80 -10.28 7.64
N SER A 167 -7.04 -11.31 8.45
CA SER A 167 -7.92 -11.19 9.62
C SER A 167 -7.19 -10.46 10.76
N HIS A 168 -7.92 -9.67 11.55
CA HIS A 168 -7.34 -8.92 12.67
C HIS A 168 -6.80 -9.83 13.80
N ALA A 169 -7.19 -11.11 13.83
CA ALA A 169 -6.72 -12.05 14.83
C ALA A 169 -5.37 -12.71 14.47
N SER A 170 -4.95 -12.65 13.20
CA SER A 170 -3.82 -13.44 12.68
C SER A 170 -2.81 -12.63 11.87
N TRP A 171 -2.88 -11.29 11.91
CA TRP A 171 -2.09 -10.44 11.03
C TRP A 171 -0.58 -10.47 11.35
N GLN A 172 -0.21 -10.52 12.63
CA GLN A 172 1.20 -10.57 13.07
C GLN A 172 1.92 -11.82 12.57
N GLU A 173 1.31 -12.99 12.78
CA GLU A 173 1.86 -14.27 12.32
C GLU A 173 2.02 -14.31 10.80
N GLU A 174 1.11 -13.66 10.08
CA GLU A 174 1.16 -13.65 8.63
C GLU A 174 2.20 -12.67 8.09
N ILE A 175 2.35 -11.49 8.70
CA ILE A 175 3.47 -10.59 8.41
C ILE A 175 4.79 -11.33 8.63
N ALA A 176 4.93 -12.04 9.75
CA ALA A 176 6.12 -12.83 10.04
C ALA A 176 6.42 -13.85 8.93
N ARG A 177 5.44 -14.68 8.56
CA ARG A 177 5.58 -15.68 7.48
C ARG A 177 5.98 -15.08 6.13
N ILE A 178 5.46 -13.89 5.78
CA ILE A 178 5.80 -13.23 4.51
C ILE A 178 7.18 -12.59 4.62
N ALA A 179 7.49 -11.92 5.72
CA ALA A 179 8.77 -11.25 5.95
C ALA A 179 9.95 -12.21 5.93
N GLU A 180 9.81 -13.40 6.52
CA GLU A 180 10.83 -14.47 6.50
C GLU A 180 11.24 -14.86 5.07
N ARG A 181 10.29 -14.82 4.14
CA ARG A 181 10.49 -15.23 2.74
C ARG A 181 10.68 -14.06 1.80
N ALA A 182 10.60 -12.82 2.28
CA ALA A 182 10.70 -11.63 1.46
C ALA A 182 12.15 -11.38 1.03
N ALA A 183 12.33 -10.93 -0.22
CA ALA A 183 13.62 -10.39 -0.66
C ALA A 183 13.92 -9.05 0.03
N ALA A 184 12.88 -8.24 0.27
CA ALA A 184 13.00 -6.92 0.87
C ALA A 184 11.73 -6.54 1.66
N LEU A 185 11.92 -5.73 2.70
CA LEU A 185 10.87 -5.05 3.44
C LEU A 185 10.92 -3.55 3.16
N VAL A 186 9.78 -2.96 2.84
CA VAL A 186 9.59 -1.51 2.79
C VAL A 186 8.76 -1.11 4.00
N LEU A 187 9.30 -0.24 4.83
CA LEU A 187 8.66 0.23 6.06
C LEU A 187 8.31 1.71 5.92
N GLN A 188 7.13 2.08 6.40
CA GLN A 188 6.78 3.46 6.64
C GLN A 188 6.46 3.63 8.13
N PRO A 189 7.44 4.07 8.94
CA PRO A 189 7.24 4.22 10.37
C PRO A 189 6.19 5.30 10.69
N GLU A 190 5.26 4.98 11.58
CA GLU A 190 4.25 5.90 12.09
C GLU A 190 3.96 5.58 13.56
N MET A 191 3.44 6.57 14.29
CA MET A 191 3.10 6.45 15.71
C MET A 191 1.75 5.74 15.92
N THR A 192 1.58 4.54 15.35
CA THR A 192 0.44 3.66 15.65
C THR A 192 0.95 2.41 16.37
N PRO A 193 0.17 1.81 17.30
CA PRO A 193 0.59 0.59 18.00
C PRO A 193 0.96 -0.55 17.05
N GLY A 194 0.23 -0.69 15.94
CA GLY A 194 0.51 -1.71 14.92
C GLY A 194 1.86 -1.49 14.23
N THR A 195 2.15 -0.25 13.83
CA THR A 195 3.42 0.08 13.17
C THR A 195 4.63 0.00 14.11
N CYS A 196 4.46 0.26 15.41
CA CYS A 196 5.50 0.01 16.40
C CYS A 196 5.90 -1.47 16.42
N TRP A 197 4.92 -2.38 16.47
CA TRP A 197 5.19 -3.82 16.42
C TRP A 197 5.83 -4.25 15.09
N GLU A 198 5.37 -3.73 13.95
CA GLU A 198 5.95 -4.02 12.64
C GLU A 198 7.40 -3.59 12.54
N LEU A 199 7.71 -2.39 13.05
CA LEU A 199 9.06 -1.85 13.11
C LEU A 199 9.96 -2.69 14.02
N GLU A 200 9.49 -3.00 15.23
CA GLU A 200 10.21 -3.87 16.17
C GLU A 200 10.47 -5.25 15.55
N TYR A 201 9.45 -5.89 14.99
CA TYR A 201 9.57 -7.20 14.35
C TYR A 201 10.61 -7.16 13.22
N ALA A 202 10.50 -6.18 12.32
CA ALA A 202 11.41 -6.04 11.18
C ALA A 202 12.86 -5.82 11.63
N MET A 203 13.11 -4.96 12.62
CA MET A 203 14.47 -4.69 13.10
C MET A 203 15.11 -5.89 13.83
N HIS A 204 14.31 -6.76 14.46
CA HIS A 204 14.83 -7.91 15.21
C HIS A 204 14.92 -9.20 14.40
N HIS A 205 14.10 -9.36 13.35
CA HIS A 205 13.96 -10.65 12.64
C HIS A 205 14.36 -10.60 11.16
N VAL A 206 14.56 -9.41 10.59
CA VAL A 206 14.95 -9.24 9.18
C VAL A 206 16.35 -8.64 9.12
N ASP A 207 17.18 -9.15 8.21
CA ASP A 207 18.49 -8.56 7.89
C ASP A 207 18.29 -7.07 7.53
N PRO A 208 18.86 -6.11 8.28
CA PRO A 208 18.66 -4.67 8.04
C PRO A 208 18.96 -4.25 6.61
N ARG A 209 19.88 -4.93 5.93
CA ARG A 209 20.24 -4.65 4.54
C ARG A 209 19.11 -4.90 3.54
N ARG A 210 18.07 -5.63 3.93
CA ARG A 210 16.86 -5.87 3.15
C ARG A 210 15.75 -4.85 3.42
N ILE A 211 15.99 -3.89 4.31
CA ILE A 211 14.98 -2.96 4.77
C ILE A 211 15.16 -1.59 4.12
N LEU A 212 14.08 -1.08 3.53
CA LEU A 212 13.96 0.28 3.03
C LEU A 212 12.96 1.03 3.93
N MET A 213 13.45 2.00 4.70
CA MET A 213 12.61 2.82 5.58
C MET A 213 12.28 4.14 4.89
N LEU A 214 11.02 4.33 4.52
CA LEU A 214 10.53 5.59 3.96
C LEU A 214 10.41 6.64 5.06
N VAL A 215 10.90 7.85 4.80
CA VAL A 215 10.85 8.97 5.75
C VAL A 215 10.35 10.24 5.07
N PRO A 216 9.63 11.12 5.79
CA PRO A 216 9.27 12.41 5.25
C PRO A 216 10.54 13.27 5.10
N ASN A 217 10.67 13.89 3.93
CA ASN A 217 11.89 14.62 3.60
C ASN A 217 12.17 15.71 4.63
N PRO A 218 13.32 15.67 5.33
CA PRO A 218 13.59 16.56 6.46
C PRO A 218 13.64 18.03 6.04
N ALA A 219 13.94 18.34 4.77
CA ALA A 219 13.93 19.71 4.25
C ALA A 219 12.51 20.30 4.12
N VAL A 220 11.49 19.44 3.98
CA VAL A 220 10.09 19.85 3.80
C VAL A 220 9.29 19.65 5.08
N ARG A 221 9.55 18.55 5.81
CA ARG A 221 8.79 18.11 6.99
C ARG A 221 9.74 17.76 8.15
N PRO A 222 10.48 18.72 8.72
CA PRO A 222 11.47 18.46 9.77
C PRO A 222 10.85 17.87 11.05
N LEU A 223 9.61 18.25 11.39
CA LEU A 223 8.89 17.66 12.52
C LEU A 223 8.46 16.21 12.28
N GLY A 224 8.08 15.87 11.04
CA GLY A 224 7.76 14.50 10.66
C GLY A 224 8.98 13.59 10.78
N TYR A 225 10.13 14.08 10.29
CA TYR A 225 11.41 13.38 10.44
C TYR A 225 11.79 13.19 11.91
N ARG A 226 11.66 14.23 12.74
CA ARG A 226 11.97 14.16 14.18
C ARG A 226 11.11 13.10 14.90
N ARG A 227 9.83 12.97 14.54
CA ARG A 227 8.95 11.93 15.12
C ARG A 227 9.42 10.54 14.77
N ILE A 228 9.72 10.28 13.51
CA ILE A 228 10.23 8.96 13.08
C ILE A 228 11.56 8.66 13.77
N ARG A 229 12.47 9.63 13.86
CA ARG A 229 13.74 9.45 14.58
C ARG A 229 13.52 8.97 16.02
N LEU A 230 12.63 9.64 16.77
CA LEU A 230 12.29 9.25 18.15
C LEU A 230 11.63 7.87 18.22
N LEU A 231 10.76 7.54 17.27
CA LEU A 231 10.11 6.23 17.19
C LEU A 231 11.11 5.09 16.94
N THR A 232 12.13 5.35 16.11
CA THR A 232 13.12 4.35 15.71
C THR A 232 14.31 4.24 16.67
N GLU A 233 14.51 5.22 17.55
CA GLU A 233 15.61 5.27 18.51
C GLU A 233 15.71 4.05 19.44
N PRO A 234 14.62 3.48 19.99
CA PRO A 234 14.71 2.31 20.85
C PRO A 234 14.99 0.99 20.11
N VAL A 235 14.81 0.95 18.78
CA VAL A 235 14.85 -0.30 17.98
C VAL A 235 16.03 -0.38 17.04
N LEU A 236 16.58 0.76 16.61
CA LEU A 236 17.73 0.79 15.71
C LEU A 236 19.03 0.65 16.49
N THR A 237 19.92 -0.22 16.02
CA THR A 237 21.30 -0.32 16.53
C THR A 237 22.06 0.99 16.36
N HIS A 238 21.83 1.68 15.23
CA HIS A 238 22.37 3.00 14.94
C HIS A 238 21.24 3.99 14.70
N PRO A 239 21.12 5.05 15.53
CA PRO A 239 20.00 5.98 15.43
C PRO A 239 20.05 6.78 14.13
N LEU A 240 18.88 7.22 13.65
CA LEU A 240 18.82 8.10 12.49
C LEU A 240 19.55 9.43 12.76
N PRO A 241 20.23 10.04 11.76
CA PRO A 241 21.02 11.25 11.95
C PRO A 241 20.21 12.42 12.53
N GLY A 242 20.74 13.10 13.55
CA GLY A 242 20.07 14.28 14.12
C GLY A 242 19.96 15.45 13.11
N GLN A 243 21.02 15.65 12.33
CA GLN A 243 21.05 16.56 11.18
C GLN A 243 21.15 15.69 9.92
N CYS A 244 20.03 15.54 9.20
CA CYS A 244 19.97 14.70 8.01
C CYS A 244 19.87 15.57 6.75
N PRO A 245 20.66 15.30 5.69
CA PRO A 245 20.45 15.94 4.39
C PRO A 245 19.04 15.61 3.83
N PRO A 246 18.56 16.34 2.82
CA PRO A 246 17.32 15.99 2.15
C PRO A 246 17.38 14.55 1.64
N CYS A 247 16.50 13.69 2.17
CA CYS A 247 16.35 12.29 1.78
C CYS A 247 14.87 11.92 1.82
N ASP A 248 14.49 10.86 1.11
CA ASP A 248 13.12 10.34 1.09
C ASP A 248 13.02 8.95 1.74
N ALA A 249 14.16 8.29 1.96
CA ALA A 249 14.24 6.98 2.60
C ALA A 249 15.63 6.74 3.21
N PHE A 250 15.76 5.69 4.01
CA PHE A 250 17.01 5.08 4.42
C PHE A 250 17.05 3.61 3.99
N MET A 251 18.20 3.18 3.50
CA MET A 251 18.61 1.77 3.53
C MET A 251 19.59 1.57 4.70
N PHE A 252 19.93 0.33 5.00
CA PHE A 252 20.91 0.02 6.05
C PHE A 252 22.09 -0.77 5.49
N ASP A 253 23.30 -0.48 5.98
CA ASP A 253 24.51 -1.24 5.64
C ASP A 253 24.64 -2.53 6.48
N ALA A 254 25.77 -3.22 6.38
CA ALA A 254 26.02 -4.48 7.09
C ALA A 254 26.11 -4.30 8.61
N GLU A 255 26.51 -3.12 9.06
CA GLU A 255 26.56 -2.73 10.47
C GLU A 255 25.21 -2.22 10.98
N GLY A 256 24.20 -2.09 10.11
CA GLY A 256 22.89 -1.56 10.45
C GLY A 256 22.85 -0.03 10.53
N ARG A 257 23.81 0.68 9.95
CA ARG A 257 23.82 2.14 9.90
C ARG A 257 22.88 2.65 8.83
N PRO A 258 22.08 3.69 9.12
CA PRO A 258 21.16 4.27 8.15
C PRO A 258 21.93 5.06 7.08
N VAL A 259 21.77 4.66 5.81
CA VAL A 259 22.31 5.34 4.63
C VAL A 259 21.16 6.08 3.92
N PRO A 260 21.20 7.42 3.84
CA PRO A 260 20.11 8.20 3.26
C PRO A 260 20.01 8.00 1.75
N LEU A 261 18.77 7.87 1.25
CA LEU A 261 18.45 7.77 -0.16
C LEU A 261 17.53 8.91 -0.57
N LEU A 262 17.91 9.60 -1.64
CA LEU A 262 17.09 10.61 -2.28
C LEU A 262 16.37 9.99 -3.48
N ILE A 263 15.11 9.62 -3.30
CA ILE A 263 14.30 8.90 -4.30
C ILE A 263 13.82 9.87 -5.38
N ARG A 264 13.48 11.11 -5.01
CA ARG A 264 12.99 12.11 -5.96
C ARG A 264 14.14 12.96 -6.50
N PRO A 265 14.07 13.38 -7.77
CA PRO A 265 12.95 13.24 -8.70
C PRO A 265 12.93 11.92 -9.49
N ASN A 266 13.97 11.09 -9.40
CA ASN A 266 14.12 9.87 -10.20
C ASN A 266 14.20 8.61 -9.32
N PRO A 267 13.05 7.92 -9.08
CA PRO A 267 13.01 6.77 -8.16
C PRO A 267 13.85 5.59 -8.61
N ALA A 268 14.02 5.37 -9.92
CA ALA A 268 14.85 4.28 -10.43
C ALA A 268 16.32 4.50 -10.04
N ALA A 269 16.83 5.72 -10.21
CA ALA A 269 18.20 6.05 -9.82
C ALA A 269 18.37 6.14 -8.29
N GLY A 270 17.42 6.75 -7.59
CA GLY A 270 17.49 6.93 -6.14
C GLY A 270 17.37 5.62 -5.35
N LEU A 271 16.67 4.62 -5.90
CA LEU A 271 16.57 3.28 -5.29
C LEU A 271 17.67 2.32 -5.77
N ALA A 272 18.41 2.64 -6.84
CA ALA A 272 19.42 1.73 -7.39
C ALA A 272 20.39 1.16 -6.34
N PRO A 273 20.93 1.95 -5.38
CA PRO A 273 21.81 1.41 -4.33
C PRO A 273 21.15 0.31 -3.49
N PHE A 274 19.88 0.51 -3.13
CA PHE A 274 19.11 -0.47 -2.37
C PHE A 274 18.80 -1.72 -3.20
N LEU A 275 18.38 -1.54 -4.45
CA LEU A 275 18.05 -2.67 -5.34
C LEU A 275 19.27 -3.55 -5.58
N ASP A 276 20.44 -2.94 -5.81
CA ASP A 276 21.68 -3.67 -6.04
C ASP A 276 22.16 -4.38 -4.78
N GLN A 277 22.02 -3.76 -3.60
CA GLN A 277 22.29 -4.42 -2.33
C GLN A 277 21.42 -5.68 -2.15
N VAL A 278 20.11 -5.58 -2.35
CA VAL A 278 19.19 -6.72 -2.19
C VAL A 278 19.51 -7.84 -3.19
N ARG A 279 19.83 -7.50 -4.45
CA ARG A 279 20.23 -8.48 -5.47
C ARG A 279 21.51 -9.23 -5.09
N ARG A 280 22.50 -8.53 -4.52
CA ARG A 280 23.74 -9.17 -4.04
C ARG A 280 23.48 -10.16 -2.92
N LEU A 281 22.56 -9.83 -2.00
CA LEU A 281 22.17 -10.72 -0.90
C LEU A 281 21.39 -11.96 -1.37
N GLY A 282 20.64 -11.86 -2.47
CA GLY A 282 19.88 -12.96 -3.03
C GLY A 282 20.67 -13.88 -3.98
N SER A 283 21.89 -13.48 -4.37
CA SER A 283 22.72 -14.26 -5.31
C SER A 283 23.51 -15.35 -4.56
N PRO A 284 23.42 -16.63 -4.97
CA PRO A 284 24.18 -17.71 -4.35
C PRO A 284 25.67 -17.55 -4.72
N GLY A 285 26.45 -16.87 -3.87
CA GLY A 285 27.90 -16.71 -4.06
C GLY A 285 28.51 -15.37 -3.63
N GLY A 286 27.84 -14.54 -2.82
CA GLY A 286 28.39 -13.26 -2.38
C GLY A 286 29.59 -13.40 -1.43
N ILE A 287 30.81 -13.43 -1.98
CA ILE A 287 32.03 -13.05 -1.26
C ILE A 287 31.91 -11.55 -0.94
N PRO A 288 32.04 -11.12 0.33
CA PRO A 288 32.18 -9.71 0.64
C PRO A 288 33.53 -9.21 0.10
N ALA A 289 33.49 -8.11 -0.66
CA ALA A 289 34.66 -7.29 -0.93
C ALA A 289 34.88 -6.35 0.25
#